data_AF-A0A2V7RJW7-F1
#
_entry.id   AF-A0A2V7RJW7-F1
#
_cell.length_a   1.000
_cell.length_b   1.000
_cell.length_c   1.000
_cell.angle_alpha   90.00
_cell.angle_beta   90.00
_cell.angle_gamma   90.00
#
_symmetry.space_group_name_H-M   'P 1'
#
loop_
_entity.id
_entity.type
_entity.pdbx_description
1 polymer ?
#
loop_
_entity_poly.entity_id
_entity_poly.type
_entity_poly.pdbx_seq_one_letter_code
_entity_poly.pdbx_strand_id
1 'polypeptide(L)'
;VDGLGRVLLLLTAVGMMSAGLTIQLIGVTHVFVPQDLAYMGLTADQLRGVNPRLIPLIAHDRAGFGGGLISCGLAFGLVVWCGRPSRALWQALAVAGAAGFLCAISVHFWVGYTNAFHIAPAILGAAQFGVGIMLSARRMLRPDGVVDREPTGLGQPSSYELQQR
;
A
#
# COMPACT_ATOMS: atom_id res chain seq x y z
N VAL A 1 21.06 -3.55 7.52
CA VAL A 1 19.81 -2.81 7.23
C VAL A 1 19.36 -2.92 5.78
N ASP A 2 20.24 -3.34 4.87
CA ASP A 2 19.90 -3.50 3.46
C ASP A 2 18.78 -4.53 3.28
N GLY A 3 17.65 -4.08 2.72
CA GLY A 3 16.48 -4.90 2.46
C GLY A 3 15.33 -4.76 3.47
N LEU A 4 15.55 -4.22 4.66
CA LEU A 4 14.49 -4.07 5.68
C LEU A 4 13.32 -3.21 5.17
N GLY A 5 13.61 -2.10 4.48
CA GLY A 5 12.57 -1.25 3.88
C GLY A 5 11.70 -2.02 2.88
N ARG A 6 12.29 -2.91 2.08
CA ARG A 6 11.56 -3.74 1.13
C ARG A 6 10.66 -4.76 1.85
N VAL A 7 11.16 -5.37 2.91
CA VAL A 7 10.36 -6.29 3.74
C VAL A 7 9.15 -5.57 4.34
N LEU A 8 9.33 -4.37 4.90
CA LEU A 8 8.22 -3.58 5.44
C LEU A 8 7.18 -3.20 4.37
N LEU A 9 7.62 -2.89 3.15
CA LEU A 9 6.71 -2.63 2.03
C LEU A 9 5.94 -3.90 1.62
N LEU A 10 6.58 -5.07 1.61
CA LEU A 10 5.89 -6.34 1.35
C LEU A 10 4.89 -6.70 2.46
N LEU A 11 5.26 -6.46 3.74
CA LEU A 11 4.34 -6.62 4.86
C LEU A 11 3.16 -5.64 4.78
N THR A 12 3.38 -4.45 4.22
CA THR A 12 2.30 -3.50 3.92
C THR A 12 1.34 -4.08 2.89
N ALA A 13 1.85 -4.70 1.82
CA ALA A 13 1.04 -5.40 0.82
C ALA A 13 0.18 -6.51 1.45
N VAL A 14 0.78 -7.34 2.30
CA VAL A 14 0.07 -8.39 3.04
C VAL A 14 -1.01 -7.77 3.94
N GLY A 15 -0.68 -6.70 4.67
CA GLY A 15 -1.64 -5.99 5.51
C GLY A 15 -2.82 -5.43 4.71
N MET A 16 -2.60 -4.87 3.52
CA MET A 16 -3.67 -4.42 2.63
C MET A 16 -4.57 -5.59 2.19
N MET A 17 -3.98 -6.72 1.79
CA MET A 17 -4.73 -7.91 1.40
C MET A 17 -5.56 -8.46 2.57
N SER A 18 -4.97 -8.54 3.77
CA SER A 18 -5.68 -8.96 4.97
C SER A 18 -6.82 -8.02 5.33
N ALA A 19 -6.60 -6.71 5.26
CA ALA A 19 -7.65 -5.71 5.51
C ALA A 19 -8.78 -5.83 4.49
N GLY A 20 -8.46 -5.97 3.19
CA GLY A 20 -9.46 -6.15 2.14
C GLY A 20 -10.27 -7.44 2.32
N LEU A 21 -9.60 -8.52 2.72
CA LEU A 21 -10.26 -9.79 3.06
C LEU A 21 -11.20 -9.62 4.27
N THR A 22 -10.75 -8.94 5.32
CA THR A 22 -11.59 -8.63 6.49
C THR A 22 -12.82 -7.81 6.09
N ILE A 23 -12.65 -6.75 5.30
CA ILE A 23 -13.76 -5.91 4.85
C ILE A 23 -14.74 -6.70 3.99
N GLN A 24 -14.25 -7.56 3.11
CA GLN A 24 -15.11 -8.37 2.26
C GLN A 24 -15.88 -9.42 3.09
N LEU A 25 -15.20 -10.21 3.94
CA LEU A 25 -15.82 -11.27 4.73
C LEU A 25 -16.81 -10.72 5.77
N ILE A 26 -16.43 -9.66 6.49
CA ILE A 26 -17.33 -9.01 7.45
C ILE A 26 -18.44 -8.27 6.68
N GLY A 27 -18.13 -7.57 5.61
CA GLY A 27 -19.09 -6.76 4.87
C GLY A 27 -20.21 -7.55 4.18
N VAL A 28 -19.98 -8.82 3.84
CA VAL A 28 -21.02 -9.70 3.27
C VAL A 28 -21.81 -10.48 4.32
N THR A 29 -21.26 -10.66 5.53
CA THR A 29 -21.93 -11.38 6.63
C THR A 29 -22.67 -10.44 7.58
N HIS A 30 -22.04 -9.30 7.89
CA HIS A 30 -22.51 -8.24 8.76
C HIS A 30 -22.45 -6.92 7.97
N VAL A 31 -23.48 -6.70 7.17
CA VAL A 31 -23.55 -5.56 6.23
C VAL A 31 -23.32 -4.23 6.92
N PHE A 32 -23.78 -4.08 8.16
CA PHE A 32 -23.54 -2.91 8.98
C PHE A 32 -22.62 -3.23 10.16
N VAL A 33 -21.58 -2.41 10.33
CA VAL A 33 -20.91 -2.25 11.61
C VAL A 33 -21.68 -1.24 12.46
N PRO A 34 -21.56 -1.26 13.81
CA PRO A 34 -22.34 -0.37 14.68
C PRO A 34 -22.25 1.12 14.31
N GLN A 35 -21.09 1.54 13.80
CA GLN A 35 -20.82 2.92 13.39
C GLN A 35 -21.70 3.36 12.21
N ASP A 36 -22.10 2.47 11.30
CA ASP A 36 -22.91 2.82 10.12
C ASP A 36 -24.32 3.26 10.49
N LEU A 37 -24.98 2.48 11.34
CA LEU A 37 -26.32 2.78 11.80
C LEU A 37 -26.31 4.01 12.72
N ALA A 38 -25.26 4.16 13.53
CA ALA A 38 -25.07 5.35 14.36
C ALA A 38 -24.88 6.62 13.52
N TYR A 39 -24.09 6.55 12.44
CA TYR A 39 -23.88 7.69 11.53
C TYR A 39 -25.16 8.06 10.76
N MET A 40 -25.91 7.08 10.28
CA MET A 40 -27.16 7.32 9.54
C MET A 40 -28.33 7.73 10.45
N GLY A 41 -28.26 7.41 11.75
CA GLY A 41 -29.39 7.59 12.68
C GLY A 41 -30.60 6.69 12.35
N LEU A 42 -30.36 5.56 11.67
CA LEU A 42 -31.38 4.63 11.19
C LEU A 42 -31.09 3.21 11.64
N THR A 43 -32.13 2.40 11.78
CA THR A 43 -32.00 0.95 11.95
C THR A 43 -31.97 0.24 10.60
N ALA A 44 -31.43 -0.98 10.58
CA ALA A 44 -31.46 -1.83 9.39
C ALA A 44 -32.90 -2.10 8.90
N ASP A 45 -33.87 -2.21 9.81
CA ASP A 45 -35.28 -2.44 9.45
C ASP A 45 -35.90 -1.21 8.80
N GLN A 46 -35.58 -0.01 9.28
CA GLN A 46 -36.00 1.25 8.63
C GLN A 46 -35.43 1.34 7.21
N LEU A 47 -34.16 0.98 7.01
CA LEU A 47 -33.55 0.93 5.67
C LEU A 47 -34.24 -0.09 4.75
N ARG A 48 -34.59 -1.28 5.26
CA ARG A 48 -35.38 -2.25 4.47
C ARG A 48 -36.77 -1.73 4.13
N GLY A 49 -37.41 -1.02 5.06
CA GLY A 49 -38.72 -0.40 4.87
C GLY A 49 -38.71 0.69 3.80
N VAL A 50 -37.60 1.42 3.65
CA VAL A 50 -37.41 2.40 2.57
C VAL A 50 -37.26 1.69 1.22
N ASN A 51 -36.33 0.75 1.11
CA ASN A 51 -36.17 -0.07 -0.09
C ASN A 51 -35.38 -1.36 0.23
N PRO A 52 -35.93 -2.55 -0.06
CA PRO A 52 -35.28 -3.83 0.27
C PRO A 52 -33.95 -4.06 -0.47
N ARG A 53 -33.65 -3.29 -1.53
CA ARG A 53 -32.40 -3.39 -2.30
C ARG A 53 -31.22 -2.62 -1.70
N LEU A 54 -31.44 -1.75 -0.69
CA LEU A 54 -30.36 -0.94 -0.10
C LEU A 54 -29.34 -1.78 0.64
N ILE A 55 -29.77 -2.72 1.48
CA ILE A 55 -28.84 -3.58 2.23
C ILE A 55 -27.98 -4.44 1.31
N PRO A 56 -28.53 -5.15 0.30
CA PRO A 56 -27.72 -5.86 -0.69
C PRO A 56 -26.75 -4.95 -1.46
N LEU A 57 -27.16 -3.74 -1.81
CA LEU A 57 -26.29 -2.78 -2.50
C LEU A 57 -25.10 -2.36 -1.61
N ILE A 58 -25.32 -2.10 -0.33
CA ILE A 58 -24.25 -1.77 0.62
C ILE A 58 -23.32 -2.96 0.84
N ALA A 59 -23.86 -4.17 0.93
CA ALA A 59 -23.06 -5.40 1.01
C ALA A 59 -22.18 -5.60 -0.23
N HIS A 60 -22.73 -5.32 -1.42
CA HIS A 60 -22.00 -5.37 -2.69
C HIS A 60 -20.87 -4.32 -2.73
N ASP A 61 -21.14 -3.10 -2.31
CA ASP A 61 -20.15 -2.03 -2.25
C ASP A 61 -18.98 -2.40 -1.32
N ARG A 62 -19.27 -2.96 -0.14
CA ARG A 62 -18.24 -3.48 0.78
C ARG A 62 -17.42 -4.61 0.18
N ALA A 63 -18.08 -5.56 -0.48
CA ALA A 63 -17.40 -6.65 -1.15
C ALA A 63 -16.49 -6.13 -2.29
N GLY A 64 -16.95 -5.13 -3.04
CA GLY A 64 -16.21 -4.45 -4.09
C GLY A 64 -15.00 -3.70 -3.55
N PHE A 65 -15.17 -2.91 -2.49
CA PHE A 65 -14.08 -2.19 -1.84
C PHE A 65 -13.03 -3.15 -1.25
N GLY A 66 -13.46 -4.21 -0.55
CA GLY A 66 -12.56 -5.23 -0.03
C GLY A 66 -11.79 -5.95 -1.13
N GLY A 67 -12.46 -6.34 -2.22
CA GLY A 67 -11.82 -6.94 -3.40
C GLY A 67 -10.81 -6.00 -4.07
N GLY A 68 -11.17 -4.73 -4.25
CA GLY A 68 -10.28 -3.70 -4.77
C GLY A 68 -9.03 -3.51 -3.92
N LEU A 69 -9.18 -3.52 -2.58
CA LEU A 69 -8.03 -3.40 -1.67
C LEU A 69 -7.12 -4.62 -1.74
N ILE A 70 -7.66 -5.84 -1.89
CA ILE A 70 -6.86 -7.05 -2.15
C ILE A 70 -6.10 -6.92 -3.46
N SER A 71 -6.76 -6.50 -4.55
CA SER A 71 -6.10 -6.31 -5.85
C SER A 71 -4.99 -5.26 -5.78
N CYS A 72 -5.22 -4.14 -5.11
CA CYS A 72 -4.21 -3.11 -4.87
C CYS A 72 -3.04 -3.65 -4.05
N GLY A 73 -3.31 -4.41 -2.98
CA GLY A 73 -2.29 -5.04 -2.15
C GLY A 73 -1.43 -6.03 -2.95
N LEU A 74 -2.06 -6.88 -3.76
CA LEU A 74 -1.36 -7.81 -4.64
C LEU A 74 -0.49 -7.09 -5.67
N ALA A 75 -1.05 -6.09 -6.37
CA ALA A 75 -0.31 -5.31 -7.36
C ALA A 75 0.87 -4.58 -6.72
N PHE A 76 0.66 -3.94 -5.57
CA PHE A 76 1.71 -3.28 -4.80
C PHE A 76 2.81 -4.26 -4.40
N GLY A 77 2.43 -5.44 -3.87
CA GLY A 77 3.37 -6.50 -3.49
C GLY A 77 4.20 -7.00 -4.67
N LEU A 78 3.57 -7.25 -5.82
CA LEU A 78 4.26 -7.68 -7.05
C LEU A 78 5.21 -6.61 -7.57
N VAL A 79 4.81 -5.34 -7.55
CA VAL A 79 5.68 -4.22 -7.93
C VAL A 79 6.90 -4.12 -7.01
N VAL A 80 6.73 -4.29 -5.70
CA VAL A 80 7.85 -4.29 -4.74
C VAL A 80 8.73 -5.54 -4.91
N TRP A 81 8.15 -6.71 -5.20
CA TRP A 81 8.84 -8.00 -5.32
C TRP A 81 9.58 -8.19 -6.65
N CYS A 82 9.01 -7.75 -7.76
CA CYS A 82 9.59 -7.90 -9.10
C CYS A 82 10.30 -6.64 -9.60
N GLY A 83 9.97 -5.47 -9.03
CA GLY A 83 10.52 -4.19 -9.45
C GLY A 83 12.00 -4.05 -9.19
N ARG A 84 12.73 -3.55 -10.18
CA ARG A 84 14.12 -3.10 -10.00
C ARG A 84 14.13 -1.80 -9.20
N PRO A 85 14.96 -1.66 -8.16
CA PRO A 85 15.10 -0.41 -7.41
C PRO A 85 15.42 0.75 -8.35
N SER A 86 14.59 1.79 -8.31
CA SER A 86 14.78 3.01 -9.11
C SER A 86 14.06 4.18 -8.45
N ARG A 87 14.48 5.40 -8.81
CA ARG A 87 13.85 6.62 -8.29
C ARG A 87 12.37 6.70 -8.65
N ALA A 88 12.03 6.34 -9.89
CA ALA A 88 10.66 6.33 -10.37
C ALA A 88 9.78 5.34 -9.58
N LEU A 89 10.29 4.13 -9.31
CA LEU A 89 9.59 3.14 -8.50
C LEU A 89 9.33 3.67 -7.08
N TRP A 90 10.34 4.28 -6.45
CA TRP A 90 10.18 4.84 -5.11
C TRP A 90 9.13 5.95 -5.07
N GLN A 91 9.14 6.86 -6.05
CA GLN A 91 8.16 7.93 -6.17
C GLN A 91 6.74 7.39 -6.39
N ALA A 92 6.58 6.40 -7.29
CA ALA A 92 5.30 5.78 -7.54
C ALA A 92 4.73 5.11 -6.28
N LEU A 93 5.55 4.35 -5.56
CA LEU A 93 5.14 3.72 -4.29
C LEU A 93 4.78 4.77 -3.24
N ALA A 94 5.60 5.82 -3.08
CA ALA A 94 5.37 6.89 -2.12
C ALA A 94 4.06 7.65 -2.39
N VAL A 95 3.83 8.05 -3.64
CA VAL A 95 2.61 8.78 -4.04
C VAL A 95 1.37 7.90 -3.91
N ALA A 96 1.42 6.66 -4.41
CA ALA A 96 0.28 5.74 -4.34
C ALA A 96 -0.09 5.42 -2.89
N GLY A 97 0.91 5.08 -2.06
CA GLY A 97 0.67 4.79 -0.65
C GLY A 97 0.22 6.02 0.14
N ALA A 98 0.79 7.21 -0.11
CA ALA A 98 0.33 8.45 0.52
C ALA A 98 -1.12 8.75 0.16
N ALA A 99 -1.50 8.66 -1.12
CA ALA A 99 -2.88 8.88 -1.54
C ALA A 99 -3.85 7.87 -0.89
N GLY A 100 -3.48 6.59 -0.86
CA GLY A 100 -4.28 5.52 -0.25
C GLY A 100 -4.46 5.71 1.26
N PHE A 101 -3.37 5.82 2.01
CA PHE A 101 -3.43 5.97 3.47
C PHE A 101 -4.03 7.31 3.89
N LEU A 102 -3.74 8.40 3.19
CA LEU A 102 -4.36 9.70 3.50
C LEU A 102 -5.87 9.63 3.33
N CYS A 103 -6.36 9.09 2.21
CA CYS A 103 -7.79 8.91 1.96
C CYS A 103 -8.44 8.02 3.04
N ALA A 104 -7.83 6.87 3.31
CA ALA A 104 -8.31 5.93 4.33
C ALA A 104 -8.38 6.59 5.71
N ILE A 105 -7.36 7.34 6.14
CA ILE A 105 -7.36 7.99 7.45
C ILE A 105 -8.33 9.17 7.47
N SER A 106 -8.35 10.02 6.43
CA SER A 106 -9.18 11.23 6.41
C SER A 106 -10.67 10.92 6.45
N VAL A 107 -11.12 9.85 5.77
CA VAL A 107 -12.55 9.49 5.76
C VAL A 107 -13.03 9.05 7.15
N HIS A 108 -12.16 8.41 7.95
CA HIS A 108 -12.53 8.02 9.32
C HIS A 108 -12.78 9.24 10.21
N PHE A 109 -11.95 10.27 10.09
CA PHE A 109 -12.17 11.52 10.81
C PHE A 109 -13.38 12.30 10.30
N TRP A 110 -13.59 12.31 8.98
CA TRP A 110 -14.71 13.02 8.36
C TRP A 110 -16.07 12.42 8.73
N VAL A 111 -16.17 11.10 8.78
CA VAL A 111 -17.41 10.36 9.09
C VAL A 111 -17.56 10.10 10.60
N GLY A 112 -16.50 10.29 11.39
CA GLY A 112 -16.52 10.10 12.84
C GLY A 112 -16.26 8.66 13.30
N TYR A 113 -15.70 7.80 12.44
CA TYR A 113 -15.35 6.40 12.74
C TYR A 113 -14.00 6.31 13.47
N THR A 114 -13.85 7.05 14.56
CA THR A 114 -12.55 7.25 15.23
C THR A 114 -12.32 6.31 16.41
N ASN A 115 -13.15 5.28 16.60
CA ASN A 115 -12.87 4.23 17.58
C ASN A 115 -11.46 3.67 17.35
N ALA A 116 -10.65 3.62 18.41
CA ALA A 116 -9.27 3.14 18.40
C ALA A 116 -9.11 1.81 17.65
N PHE A 117 -9.98 0.82 17.89
CA PHE A 117 -9.90 -0.48 17.20
C PHE A 117 -10.20 -0.38 15.70
N HIS A 118 -11.06 0.55 15.30
CA HIS A 118 -11.48 0.71 13.92
C HIS A 118 -10.42 1.45 13.10
N ILE A 119 -9.82 2.51 13.64
CA ILE A 119 -8.83 3.34 12.94
C ILE A 119 -7.39 2.80 13.07
N ALA A 120 -7.07 2.04 14.12
CA ALA A 120 -5.71 1.55 14.38
C ALA A 120 -5.07 0.80 13.19
N PRO A 121 -5.76 -0.09 12.46
CA PRO A 121 -5.16 -0.78 11.31
C PRO A 121 -4.65 0.19 10.23
N ALA A 122 -5.38 1.27 9.95
CA ALA A 122 -4.99 2.28 8.97
C ALA A 122 -3.76 3.08 9.43
N ILE A 123 -3.73 3.49 10.71
CA ILE A 123 -2.61 4.27 11.27
C ILE A 123 -1.34 3.41 11.37
N LEU A 124 -1.45 2.18 11.88
CA LEU A 124 -0.32 1.27 11.98
C LEU A 124 0.22 0.89 10.60
N GLY A 125 -0.68 0.65 9.64
CA GLY A 125 -0.31 0.42 8.24
C GLY A 125 0.42 1.61 7.63
N ALA A 126 -0.08 2.83 7.85
CA ALA A 126 0.56 4.05 7.34
C ALA A 126 1.94 4.28 7.96
N ALA A 127 2.08 4.06 9.27
CA ALA A 127 3.36 4.16 9.96
C ALA A 127 4.37 3.14 9.43
N GLN A 128 3.96 1.87 9.31
CA GLN A 128 4.80 0.81 8.74
C GLN A 128 5.23 1.14 7.31
N PHE A 129 4.30 1.58 6.46
CA PHE A 129 4.56 1.99 5.10
C PHE A 129 5.56 3.14 5.04
N GLY A 130 5.37 4.18 5.86
CA GLY A 130 6.26 5.33 5.93
C GLY A 130 7.69 4.94 6.31
N VAL A 131 7.85 4.06 7.30
CA VAL A 131 9.17 3.51 7.67
C VAL A 131 9.76 2.68 6.51
N GLY A 132 8.95 1.88 5.81
CA GLY A 132 9.38 1.12 4.63
C GLY A 132 9.88 2.00 3.48
N ILE A 133 9.17 3.09 3.18
CA ILE A 133 9.56 4.11 2.20
C ILE A 133 10.86 4.81 2.63
N MET A 134 10.96 5.22 3.89
CA MET A 134 12.16 5.90 4.42
C MET A 134 13.40 5.01 4.35
N LEU A 135 13.28 3.75 4.75
CA LEU A 135 14.41 2.80 4.74
C LEU A 135 14.78 2.34 3.32
N SER A 136 13.84 2.34 2.37
CA SER A 136 14.12 1.99 0.97
C SER A 136 14.73 3.14 0.15
N ALA A 137 14.63 4.38 0.64
CA ALA A 137 15.08 5.58 -0.07
C ALA A 137 16.55 5.52 -0.48
N ARG A 138 17.46 5.12 0.41
CA ARG A 138 18.90 5.03 0.11
C ARG A 138 19.21 4.13 -1.09
N ARG A 139 18.47 3.02 -1.23
CA ARG A 139 18.68 2.04 -2.30
C ARG A 139 18.05 2.48 -3.61
N MET A 140 16.84 3.03 -3.56
CA MET A 140 16.08 3.36 -4.77
C MET A 140 16.39 4.75 -5.32
N LEU A 141 16.85 5.69 -4.50
CA LEU A 141 17.24 7.04 -4.92
C LEU A 141 18.73 7.16 -5.26
N ARG A 142 19.46 6.04 -5.27
CA ARG A 142 20.88 6.03 -5.65
C ARG A 142 20.98 6.43 -7.12
N PRO A 143 21.83 7.41 -7.50
CA PRO A 143 21.95 7.84 -8.89
C PRO A 143 22.41 6.67 -9.78
N ASP A 144 21.72 6.47 -10.89
CA ASP A 144 22.15 5.53 -11.92
C ASP A 144 23.48 6.03 -12.51
N GLY A 145 24.59 5.34 -12.25
CA GLY A 145 25.90 5.70 -12.81
C GLY A 145 27.12 5.57 -11.91
N VAL A 146 26.97 5.27 -10.61
CA VAL A 146 28.11 4.79 -9.81
C VAL A 146 28.28 3.30 -10.09
N VAL A 147 28.84 2.99 -11.27
CA VAL A 147 29.59 1.74 -11.41
C VAL A 147 30.68 1.83 -10.36
N ASP A 148 30.69 0.91 -9.40
CA ASP A 148 31.87 0.69 -8.59
C ASP A 148 32.99 0.43 -9.60
N ARG A 149 33.80 1.44 -9.91
CA ARG A 149 35.04 1.22 -10.63
C ARG A 149 35.81 0.31 -9.71
N GLU A 150 35.79 -0.98 -10.01
CA GLU A 150 36.81 -1.88 -9.55
C GLU A 150 38.13 -1.13 -9.78
N PRO A 151 39.01 -0.97 -8.78
CA PRO A 151 40.32 -0.43 -9.03
C PRO A 151 41.02 -1.46 -9.91
N THR A 152 40.83 -1.35 -11.23
CA THR A 152 41.53 -2.15 -12.21
C THR A 152 42.98 -1.76 -12.04
N GLY A 153 43.71 -2.62 -11.34
CA GLY A 153 45.12 -2.44 -11.09
C GLY A 153 45.84 -2.19 -12.41
N LEU A 154 46.62 -1.10 -12.43
CA LEU A 154 47.72 -0.81 -13.34
C LEU A 154 47.43 -0.96 -14.83
N GLY A 155 47.37 0.18 -15.53
CA GLY A 155 47.20 0.30 -16.97
C GLY A 155 48.01 -0.72 -17.77
N GLN A 156 47.29 -1.67 -18.38
CA GLN A 156 47.79 -2.36 -19.56
C GLN A 156 47.56 -1.42 -20.76
N PRO A 157 48.61 -1.09 -21.53
CA PRO A 157 48.45 -0.26 -22.72
C PRO A 157 47.52 -0.94 -23.71
N SER A 158 46.68 -0.15 -24.37
CA SER A 158 45.74 -0.67 -25.37
C SER A 158 46.51 -1.25 -26.56
N SER A 159 45.92 -2.23 -27.25
CA SER A 159 46.51 -2.88 -28.44
C SER A 159 46.97 -1.90 -29.52
N TYR A 160 46.38 -0.70 -29.55
CA TYR A 160 46.75 0.41 -30.42
C TYR A 160 48.12 1.00 -30.11
N GLU A 161 48.51 1.11 -28.84
CA GLU A 161 49.80 1.67 -28.43
C GLU A 161 50.97 0.71 -28.68
N LEU A 162 50.71 -0.60 -28.72
CA LEU A 162 51.71 -1.62 -29.07
C LEU A 162 51.99 -1.67 -30.58
N GLN A 163 51.09 -1.15 -31.41
CA GLN A 163 51.23 -1.14 -32.87
C GLN A 163 51.95 0.10 -33.42
N GLN A 164 52.26 1.07 -32.55
CA GLN A 164 52.93 2.33 -32.89
C GLN A 164 54.37 2.43 -32.36
N ARG A 165 54.91 1.33 -31.80
CA ARG A 165 56.34 1.17 -31.48
C ARG A 165 56.96 0.14 -32.39
#